data_AF-A0A959C7X5-F1
#
_entry.id   AF-A0A959C7X5-F1
#
_cell.length_a   1.000
_cell.length_b   1.000
_cell.length_c   1.000
_cell.angle_alpha   90.00
_cell.angle_beta   90.00
_cell.angle_gamma   90.00
#
_symmetry.space_group_name_H-M   'P 1'
#
loop_
_entity.id
_entity.type
_entity.pdbx_description
1 polymer ?
#
loop_
_entity_poly.entity_id
_entity_poly.type
_entity_poly.pdbx_seq_one_letter_code
_entity_poly.pdbx_strand_id
1 'polypeptide(L)'
;NLKEEPIRSVLVNARGYGVIEGEQRKTTTLRYFWDEIGPMEVVKIEPVQKAVLGIANEYWISFSFNDYLYDKKYVFVPGSLDEINFTEIPFLNRKGVMIR
;
A
#
# COMPACT_ATOMS: atom_id res chain seq x y z
N ASN A 1 10.01 2.04 5.16
CA ASN A 1 10.02 3.01 6.27
C ASN A 1 11.01 4.11 5.91
N LEU A 2 10.56 5.33 5.58
CA LEU A 2 11.48 6.44 5.21
C LEU A 2 12.01 7.23 6.43
N LYS A 3 11.91 6.65 7.62
CA LYS A 3 12.44 7.21 8.87
C LYS A 3 13.84 6.65 9.14
N GLU A 4 14.62 7.40 9.89
CA GLU A 4 15.95 7.01 10.38
C GLU A 4 15.89 6.04 11.58
N GLU A 5 14.69 5.78 12.09
CA GLU A 5 14.40 4.92 13.23
C GLU A 5 13.35 3.85 12.85
N PRO A 6 13.33 2.69 13.53
CA PRO A 6 12.35 1.64 13.24
C PRO A 6 10.93 2.06 13.60
N ILE A 7 9.95 1.50 12.88
CA ILE A 7 8.53 1.53 13.25
C ILE A 7 8.11 0.16 13.77
N ARG A 8 7.18 0.13 14.72
CA ARG A 8 6.75 -1.10 15.39
C ARG A 8 5.27 -1.36 15.23
N SER A 9 4.84 -2.60 15.49
CA SER A 9 3.44 -3.01 15.48
C SER A 9 2.74 -2.58 14.18
N VAL A 10 3.37 -2.86 13.05
CA VAL A 10 2.92 -2.40 11.73
C VAL A 10 1.81 -3.32 11.25
N LEU A 11 0.59 -2.80 11.16
CA LEU A 11 -0.57 -3.50 10.63
C LEU A 11 -0.96 -2.88 9.29
N VAL A 12 -1.07 -3.69 8.24
CA VAL A 12 -1.62 -3.27 6.95
C VAL A 12 -2.92 -4.01 6.69
N ASN A 13 -4.01 -3.26 6.51
CA ASN A 13 -5.27 -3.77 5.99
C ASN A 13 -5.36 -3.42 4.50
N ALA A 14 -5.37 -4.44 3.64
CA ALA A 14 -5.52 -4.30 2.20
C ALA A 14 -6.92 -4.72 1.75
N ARG A 15 -7.59 -3.91 0.93
CA ARG A 15 -8.89 -4.26 0.32
C ARG A 15 -9.12 -3.53 -0.98
N GLY A 16 -9.85 -4.15 -1.89
CA GLY A 16 -10.33 -3.55 -3.13
C GLY A 16 -11.82 -3.24 -3.08
N TYR A 17 -12.24 -2.13 -3.66
CA TYR A 17 -13.64 -1.78 -3.84
C TYR A 17 -13.87 -0.91 -5.09
N GLY A 18 -15.02 -1.07 -5.74
CA GLY A 18 -15.39 -0.27 -6.90
C GLY A 18 -16.64 -0.77 -7.60
N VAL A 19 -16.86 -0.28 -8.81
CA VAL A 19 -17.93 -0.70 -9.70
C VAL A 19 -17.31 -1.14 -11.02
N ILE A 20 -17.66 -2.34 -11.48
CA ILE A 20 -17.29 -2.86 -12.81
C ILE A 20 -18.59 -3.23 -13.51
N GLU A 21 -18.81 -2.69 -14.72
CA GLU A 21 -20.00 -3.00 -15.54
C GLU A 21 -21.34 -2.76 -14.81
N GLY A 22 -21.39 -1.77 -13.90
CA GLY A 22 -22.58 -1.44 -13.11
C GLY A 22 -22.76 -2.29 -11.84
N GLU A 23 -21.93 -3.30 -11.61
CA GLU A 23 -21.95 -4.14 -10.41
C GLU A 23 -20.93 -3.69 -9.36
N GLN A 24 -21.33 -3.67 -8.08
CA GLN A 24 -20.39 -3.45 -6.99
C GLN A 24 -19.44 -4.63 -6.85
N ARG A 25 -18.14 -4.34 -6.81
CA ARG A 25 -17.09 -5.31 -6.56
C ARG A 25 -16.35 -4.93 -5.29
N LYS A 26 -16.12 -5.91 -4.42
CA LYS A 26 -15.32 -5.79 -3.20
C LYS A 26 -14.47 -7.03 -3.06
N THR A 27 -13.24 -6.87 -2.58
CA THR A 27 -12.39 -8.01 -2.22
C THR A 27 -12.49 -8.28 -0.72
N THR A 28 -12.08 -9.48 -0.32
CA THR A 28 -11.77 -9.76 1.09
C THR A 28 -10.71 -8.80 1.60
N THR A 29 -10.82 -8.38 2.86
CA THR A 29 -9.74 -7.64 3.53
C THR A 29 -8.63 -8.60 3.93
N LEU A 30 -7.44 -8.39 3.38
CA LEU A 30 -6.22 -9.08 3.80
C LEU A 30 -5.51 -8.25 4.88
N ARG A 31 -4.91 -8.93 5.85
CA ARG A 31 -4.24 -8.30 6.99
C ARG A 31 -2.83 -8.84 7.09
N TYR A 32 -1.87 -7.91 7.10
CA TYR A 32 -0.46 -8.21 7.24
C TYR A 32 0.07 -7.52 8.47
N PHE A 33 0.93 -8.21 9.20
CA PHE A 33 1.48 -7.71 10.44
C PHE A 33 2.99 -7.93 10.47
N TRP A 34 3.71 -6.91 10.94
CA TRP A 34 5.13 -6.96 11.24
C TRP A 34 5.36 -6.37 12.63
N ASP A 35 6.12 -7.08 13.46
CA ASP A 35 6.52 -6.60 14.78
C ASP A 35 7.35 -5.33 14.68
N GLU A 36 8.28 -5.29 13.72
CA GLU A 36 9.17 -4.16 13.47
C GLU A 36 9.49 -4.05 11.97
N ILE A 37 9.63 -2.81 11.48
CA ILE A 37 10.25 -2.50 10.20
C ILE A 37 11.35 -1.47 10.46
N GLY A 38 12.58 -1.85 10.15
CA GLY A 38 13.80 -1.10 10.39
C GLY A 38 13.87 0.26 9.68
N PRO A 39 14.88 1.08 10.03
CA PRO A 39 15.09 2.37 9.39
C PRO A 39 15.43 2.19 7.91
N MET A 40 14.85 3.03 7.05
CA MET A 40 15.02 2.96 5.59
C MET A 40 14.65 1.60 4.94
N GLU A 41 14.06 0.67 5.69
CA GLU A 41 13.76 -0.68 5.22
C GLU A 41 12.55 -0.70 4.28
N VAL A 42 12.59 -1.57 3.27
CA VAL A 42 11.48 -1.82 2.37
C VAL A 42 10.99 -3.25 2.53
N VAL A 43 9.71 -3.40 2.85
CA VAL A 43 9.03 -4.70 2.90
C VAL A 43 8.04 -4.82 1.75
N LYS A 44 7.94 -6.01 1.16
CA LYS A 44 6.92 -6.35 0.18
C LYS A 44 5.66 -6.80 0.91
N ILE A 45 4.51 -6.21 0.56
CA ILE A 45 3.21 -6.58 1.12
C ILE A 45 2.63 -7.77 0.34
N GLU A 46 2.31 -7.57 -0.94
CA GLU A 46 1.68 -8.60 -1.77
C GLU A 46 1.95 -8.37 -3.28
N PRO A 47 1.77 -9.40 -4.14
CA PRO A 47 1.63 -9.18 -5.58
C PRO A 47 0.24 -8.61 -5.92
N VAL A 48 0.19 -7.65 -6.84
CA VAL A 48 -1.08 -7.09 -7.33
C VAL A 48 -1.67 -8.02 -8.40
N GLN A 49 -2.91 -8.45 -8.19
CA GLN A 49 -3.64 -9.28 -9.18
C GLN A 49 -4.25 -8.40 -10.27
N LYS A 50 -4.14 -8.81 -11.54
CA LYS A 50 -4.69 -8.01 -12.66
C LYS A 50 -6.19 -7.74 -12.53
N ALA A 51 -6.94 -8.69 -11.97
CA ALA A 51 -8.39 -8.57 -11.77
C ALA A 51 -8.80 -7.41 -10.85
N VAL A 52 -7.89 -6.92 -9.98
CA VAL A 52 -8.19 -5.80 -9.07
C VAL A 52 -7.72 -4.44 -9.62
N LEU A 53 -7.05 -4.39 -10.76
CA LEU A 53 -6.59 -3.12 -11.37
C LEU A 53 -7.75 -2.23 -11.85
N GLY A 54 -8.91 -2.83 -12.14
CA GLY A 54 -10.12 -2.11 -12.53
C GLY A 54 -10.92 -1.50 -11.38
N ILE A 55 -10.48 -1.66 -10.13
CA ILE A 55 -11.12 -1.10 -8.93
C ILE A 55 -10.12 -0.31 -8.08
N ALA A 56 -10.63 0.43 -7.09
CA ALA A 56 -9.76 1.10 -6.14
C ALA A 56 -9.15 0.07 -5.17
N ASN A 57 -7.84 0.10 -4.99
CA ASN A 57 -7.11 -0.73 -4.04
C ASN A 57 -6.65 0.13 -2.87
N GLU A 58 -7.18 -0.12 -1.68
CA GLU A 58 -6.89 0.59 -0.44
C GLU A 58 -5.93 -0.20 0.43
N TYR A 59 -4.90 0.48 0.91
CA TYR A 59 -3.94 0.00 1.90
C TYR A 59 -3.97 0.96 3.10
N TRP A 60 -4.57 0.51 4.20
CA TRP A 60 -4.55 1.23 5.47
C TRP A 60 -3.44 0.68 6.34
N ILE A 61 -2.46 1.51 6.65
CA ILE A 61 -1.27 1.18 7.43
C ILE A 61 -1.37 1.85 8.80
N SER A 62 -1.37 1.06 9.85
CA SER A 62 -1.26 1.51 11.24
C SER A 62 0.09 1.10 11.80
N PHE A 63 0.81 1.98 12.49
CA PHE A 63 2.11 1.65 13.09
C PHE A 63 2.44 2.54 14.28
N SER A 64 3.25 2.02 15.20
CA SER A 64 3.78 2.75 16.34
C SER A 64 5.13 3.37 16.02
N PHE A 65 5.31 4.64 16.42
CA PHE A 65 6.57 5.37 16.29
C PHE A 65 6.67 6.43 17.41
N ASN A 66 7.76 6.42 18.17
CA ASN A 66 8.01 7.36 19.30
C ASN A 66 6.81 7.52 20.25
N ASP A 67 6.28 6.40 20.74
CA ASP A 67 5.11 6.32 21.64
C ASP A 67 3.76 6.79 21.07
N TYR A 68 3.71 7.15 19.78
CA TYR A 68 2.47 7.47 19.08
C TYR A 68 2.05 6.35 18.13
N LEU A 69 0.74 6.15 18.02
CA LEU A 69 0.13 5.33 16.98
C LEU A 69 -0.23 6.23 15.79
N TYR A 70 0.21 5.84 14.60
CA TYR A 70 -0.06 6.54 13.35
C TYR A 70 -0.89 5.68 12.43
N ASP A 71 -1.73 6.33 11.64
CA ASP A 71 -2.49 5.74 10.54
C ASP A 71 -2.19 6.47 9.24
N LYS A 72 -1.96 5.72 8.17
CA LYS A 72 -1.85 6.26 6.81
C LYS A 72 -2.62 5.39 5.84
N LYS A 73 -3.44 6.02 5.01
CA LYS A 73 -4.25 5.35 3.99
C LYS A 73 -3.74 5.70 2.61
N TYR A 74 -3.48 4.68 1.81
CA TYR A 74 -3.11 4.81 0.40
C TYR A 74 -4.20 4.17 -0.46
N VAL A 75 -4.61 4.84 -1.53
CA VAL A 75 -5.64 4.33 -2.44
C VAL A 75 -5.13 4.45 -3.88
N PHE A 76 -4.95 3.31 -4.53
CA PHE A 76 -4.65 3.21 -5.96
C PHE A 76 -5.96 3.06 -6.71
N VAL A 77 -6.43 4.13 -7.35
CA VAL A 77 -7.66 4.14 -8.16
C VAL A 77 -7.44 3.43 -9.51
N PRO A 78 -8.51 3.02 -10.23
CA PRO A 78 -8.37 2.44 -11.56
C PRO A 78 -7.52 3.33 -12.49
N GLY A 79 -6.60 2.72 -13.24
CA GLY A 79 -5.64 3.41 -14.12
C GLY A 79 -4.45 4.08 -13.40
N SER A 80 -4.46 4.17 -12.06
CA SER A 80 -3.31 4.78 -11.34
C SER A 80 -2.01 4.00 -11.50
N LEU A 81 -2.08 2.70 -11.79
CA LEU A 81 -0.95 1.79 -12.02
C LEU A 81 -0.56 1.66 -13.51
N ASP A 82 -1.08 2.53 -14.39
CA ASP A 82 -0.69 2.55 -15.80
C ASP A 82 0.75 3.06 -15.98
N GLU A 83 1.47 2.54 -16.97
CA GLU A 83 2.89 2.85 -17.20
C GLU A 83 3.15 4.35 -17.41
N ILE A 84 2.17 5.11 -17.92
CA ILE A 84 2.25 6.55 -18.09
C ILE A 84 2.43 7.31 -16.76
N ASN A 85 1.99 6.70 -15.65
CA ASN A 85 2.11 7.25 -14.30
C ASN A 85 3.40 6.77 -13.60
N PHE A 86 4.24 5.99 -14.27
CA PHE A 86 5.44 5.46 -13.65
C PHE A 86 6.49 6.56 -13.45
N THR A 87 6.96 6.65 -12.22
CA THR A 87 8.13 7.43 -11.83
C THR A 87 9.25 6.48 -11.39
N GLU A 88 10.45 7.00 -11.24
CA GLU A 88 11.51 6.29 -10.54
C GLU A 88 11.16 6.22 -9.05
N ILE A 89 11.08 5.01 -8.51
CA ILE A 89 10.84 4.81 -7.09
C ILE A 89 12.16 4.98 -6.35
N PRO A 90 12.28 6.01 -5.48
CA PRO A 90 13.50 6.22 -4.71
C PRO A 90 13.86 4.95 -3.94
N PHE A 91 15.16 4.68 -3.79
CA PHE A 91 15.73 3.55 -3.02
C PHE A 91 15.48 2.15 -3.59
N LEU A 92 14.58 1.97 -4.57
CA LEU A 92 14.33 0.66 -5.22
C LEU A 92 14.95 0.52 -6.61
N ASN A 93 15.46 1.60 -7.21
CA ASN A 93 16.00 1.65 -8.57
C ASN A 93 15.09 0.93 -9.59
N ARG A 94 13.77 1.13 -9.45
CA ARG A 94 12.73 0.51 -10.25
C ARG A 94 11.69 1.54 -10.61
N LYS A 95 11.05 1.38 -11.77
CA LYS A 95 9.89 2.16 -12.16
C LYS A 95 8.65 1.64 -11.45
N GLY A 96 7.77 2.55 -11.06
CA GLY A 96 6.48 2.23 -10.46
C GLY A 96 5.70 3.48 -10.08
N VAL A 97 4.67 3.32 -9.27
CA VAL A 97 3.82 4.43 -8.82
C VAL A 97 4.07 4.68 -7.33
N MET A 98 4.29 5.94 -6.98
CA MET A 98 4.52 6.38 -5.60
C MET A 98 3.44 7.38 -5.21
N ILE A 99 2.69 7.09 -4.15
CA ILE A 99 1.79 8.05 -3.49
C ILE A 99 2.58 8.72 -2.35
N ARG A 100 2.60 10.05 -2.31
CA ARG A 100 3.30 10.82 -1.27
C ARG A 100 2.41 11.05 -0.05
#